data_AF-A0A920K6T0-F1
#
_entry.id   AF-A0A920K6T0-F1
#
_cell.length_a   1.000
_cell.length_b   1.000
_cell.length_c   1.000
_cell.angle_alpha   90.00
_cell.angle_beta   90.00
_cell.angle_gamma   90.00
#
_symmetry.space_group_name_H-M   'P 1'
#
loop_
_entity.id
_entity.type
_entity.pdbx_description
1 polymer ?
#
loop_
_entity_poly.entity_id
_entity_poly.type
_entity_poly.pdbx_seq_one_letter_code
_entity_poly.pdbx_strand_id
1 'polypeptide(L)'
;MLMIPFVCANRNDYYYLIHKWGNDLHPLRRLMMWPFKNIVTSIISILLFSLLLTAIMPLGLFGSQSNSSDFLLIFLFMFKSIAAVVIYYAFAAGKNFNRAIWDSNYYN
;
A
#
# COMPACT_ATOMS: atom_id res chain seq x y z
N MET A 1 -6.11 -11.76 -19.25
CA MET A 1 -6.00 -12.66 -18.09
C MET A 1 -5.07 -12.04 -17.07
N LEU A 2 -5.55 -11.06 -16.30
CA LEU A 2 -4.83 -10.53 -15.15
C LEU A 2 -5.70 -10.75 -13.92
N MET A 3 -5.29 -11.78 -13.19
CA MET A 3 -5.84 -12.27 -11.95
C MET A 3 -5.57 -11.24 -10.85
N ILE A 4 -6.63 -10.52 -10.47
CA ILE A 4 -6.73 -9.85 -9.18
C ILE A 4 -7.30 -10.92 -8.24
N PRO A 5 -6.52 -11.53 -7.33
CA PRO A 5 -7.05 -12.52 -6.42
C PRO A 5 -7.72 -11.76 -5.27
N PHE A 6 -9.01 -11.49 -5.41
CA PHE A 6 -9.94 -11.47 -4.28
C PHE A 6 -11.31 -11.86 -4.80
N VAL A 7 -11.52 -13.18 -4.91
CA VAL A 7 -12.67 -13.96 -4.44
C VAL A 7 -12.57 -15.33 -5.11
N CYS A 8 -12.20 -16.35 -4.32
CA CYS A 8 -12.39 -17.74 -4.73
C CYS A 8 -13.87 -18.10 -4.56
N ALA A 9 -14.32 -18.98 -5.45
CA ALA A 9 -15.67 -19.40 -5.72
C ALA A 9 -16.54 -19.69 -4.49
N ASN A 10 -17.79 -19.22 -4.56
CA ASN A 10 -18.89 -20.10 -4.20
C ASN A 10 -20.00 -19.99 -5.24
N ARG A 11 -20.57 -21.15 -5.53
CA ARG A 11 -21.46 -21.52 -6.64
C ARG A 11 -22.69 -20.62 -6.79
N ASN A 12 -22.56 -19.48 -7.47
CA ASN A 12 -23.65 -18.83 -8.19
C ASN A 12 -23.09 -17.74 -9.11
N ASP A 13 -23.55 -17.71 -10.36
CA ASP A 13 -23.10 -16.85 -11.47
C ASP A 13 -23.42 -15.36 -11.29
N TYR A 14 -22.98 -14.76 -10.19
CA TYR A 14 -23.03 -13.32 -9.99
C TYR A 14 -21.67 -12.72 -10.32
N TYR A 15 -21.54 -12.24 -11.56
CA TYR A 15 -20.48 -11.32 -11.94
C TYR A 15 -20.68 -10.02 -11.17
N TYR A 16 -19.96 -9.84 -10.06
CA TYR A 16 -19.84 -8.52 -9.45
C TYR A 16 -19.13 -7.63 -10.46
N LEU A 17 -19.89 -6.76 -11.11
CA LEU A 17 -19.35 -5.65 -11.88
C LEU A 17 -18.52 -4.82 -10.91
N ILE A 18 -17.20 -4.98 -10.95
CA ILE A 18 -16.19 -4.16 -10.25
C ILE A 18 -16.18 -2.72 -10.84
N HIS A 19 -17.32 -2.24 -11.35
CA HIS A 19 -17.46 -1.02 -12.13
C HIS A 19 -17.84 0.19 -11.27
N LYS A 20 -18.14 0.03 -9.97
CA LYS A 20 -18.36 1.18 -9.06
C LYS A 20 -17.38 1.16 -7.89
N TRP A 21 -16.24 1.84 -8.05
CA TRP A 21 -15.25 2.13 -6.99
C TRP A 21 -15.58 3.40 -6.18
N GLY A 22 -16.81 3.89 -6.26
CA GLY A 22 -17.18 5.18 -5.65
C GLY A 22 -17.72 5.06 -4.23
N ASN A 23 -18.78 4.27 -4.03
CA ASN A 23 -19.65 4.45 -2.85
C ASN A 23 -20.02 3.17 -2.08
N ASP A 24 -19.94 1.98 -2.71
CA ASP A 24 -20.44 0.72 -2.10
C ASP A 24 -19.33 -0.13 -1.47
N LEU A 25 -18.12 0.41 -1.32
CA LEU A 25 -17.00 -0.30 -0.70
C LEU A 25 -16.86 0.06 0.77
N HIS A 26 -16.83 -0.96 1.62
CA HIS A 26 -16.53 -0.84 3.05
C HIS A 26 -15.24 0.00 3.26
N PRO A 27 -15.22 0.97 4.19
CA PRO A 27 -14.14 1.96 4.33
C PRO A 27 -12.75 1.32 4.54
N LEU A 28 -12.70 0.17 5.22
CA LEU A 28 -11.46 -0.61 5.39
C LEU A 28 -10.82 -1.03 4.06
N ARG A 29 -11.65 -1.47 3.10
CA ARG A 29 -11.17 -1.91 1.78
C ARG A 29 -10.65 -0.74 0.95
N ARG A 30 -11.26 0.44 1.12
CA ARG A 30 -10.79 1.69 0.50
C ARG A 30 -9.39 2.06 1.01
N LEU A 31 -9.14 1.95 2.32
CA LEU A 31 -7.85 2.26 2.93
C LEU A 31 -6.72 1.31 2.45
N MET A 32 -7.00 0.00 2.39
CA MET A 32 -5.99 -0.99 1.95
C MET A 32 -5.59 -0.82 0.47
N MET A 33 -6.52 -0.35 -0.37
CA MET A 33 -6.25 -0.15 -1.81
C MET A 33 -5.71 1.26 -2.13
N TRP A 34 -5.85 2.21 -1.20
CA TRP A 34 -5.36 3.58 -1.32
C TRP A 34 -3.87 3.73 -1.72
N PRO A 35 -2.90 2.98 -1.16
CA PRO A 35 -1.51 3.09 -1.57
C PRO A 35 -1.32 2.84 -3.06
N PHE A 36 -2.09 1.95 -3.67
CA PHE A 36 -1.97 1.56 -5.08
C PHE A 36 -2.66 2.51 -6.06
N LYS A 37 -3.30 3.60 -5.59
CA LYS A 37 -4.01 4.56 -6.46
C LYS A 37 -3.06 5.30 -7.40
N ASN A 38 -1.89 5.69 -6.90
CA ASN A 38 -0.85 6.43 -7.60
C ASN A 38 0.53 6.04 -7.09
N ILE A 39 1.56 6.23 -7.92
CA ILE A 39 2.95 6.12 -7.48
C ILE A 39 3.22 7.06 -6.28
N VAL A 40 2.71 8.29 -6.33
CA VAL A 40 2.88 9.26 -5.24
C VAL A 40 2.20 8.79 -3.94
N THR A 41 0.98 8.24 -4.00
CA THR A 41 0.31 7.71 -2.80
C THR A 41 1.00 6.46 -2.27
N SER A 42 1.58 5.64 -3.14
CA SER A 42 2.42 4.51 -2.74
C SER A 42 3.64 5.00 -1.96
N ILE A 43 4.37 6.00 -2.48
CA ILE A 43 5.55 6.56 -1.80
C ILE A 43 5.18 7.14 -0.43
N ILE A 44 4.10 7.92 -0.35
CA ILE A 44 3.62 8.49 0.93
C ILE A 44 3.25 7.37 1.92
N SER A 45 2.58 6.31 1.45
CA SER A 45 2.22 5.19 2.31
C SER A 45 3.45 4.46 2.86
N ILE A 46 4.49 4.27 2.04
CA ILE A 46 5.75 3.65 2.46
C ILE A 46 6.44 4.52 3.51
N LEU A 47 6.50 5.84 3.29
CA LEU A 47 7.07 6.81 4.23
C LEU A 47 6.38 6.79 5.59
N LEU A 48 5.03 6.83 5.60
CA LEU A 48 4.27 6.78 6.85
C LEU A 48 4.46 5.45 7.56
N PHE A 49 4.42 4.34 6.83
CA PHE A 49 4.58 3.01 7.39
C PHE A 49 5.99 2.79 7.96
N SER A 50 7.03 3.26 7.26
CA SER A 50 8.41 3.18 7.76
C SER A 50 8.61 4.05 9.01
N LEU A 51 7.97 5.21 9.08
CA LEU A 51 8.01 6.07 10.26
C LEU A 51 7.32 5.40 11.46
N LEU A 52 6.14 4.80 11.26
CA LEU A 52 5.44 4.06 12.31
C LEU A 52 6.27 2.89 12.84
N LEU A 53 6.88 2.09 11.95
CA LEU A 53 7.73 0.98 12.36
C LEU A 53 8.96 1.46 13.14
N THR A 54 9.56 2.57 12.72
CA THR A 54 10.71 3.16 13.43
C THR A 54 10.30 3.69 14.80
N ALA A 55 9.11 4.26 14.94
CA ALA A 55 8.59 4.76 16.22
C ALA A 55 8.27 3.65 17.23
N ILE A 56 7.86 2.47 16.75
CA ILE A 56 7.62 1.29 17.60
C ILE A 56 8.94 0.64 18.03
N MET A 57 10.01 0.83 17.25
CA MET A 57 11.30 0.22 17.55
C MET A 57 11.93 0.85 18.79
N PRO A 58 12.27 0.07 19.83
CA PRO A 58 12.91 0.61 21.02
C PRO A 58 14.34 1.05 20.68
N LEU A 59 14.60 2.36 20.73
CA LEU A 59 15.92 2.96 20.46
C LEU A 59 17.02 2.45 21.41
N GLY A 60 16.66 1.93 22.57
CA GLY A 60 17.58 1.32 23.53
C GLY A 60 18.26 0.02 23.04
N LEU A 61 17.86 -0.53 21.88
CA LEU A 61 18.53 -1.69 21.28
C LEU A 61 19.91 -1.35 20.69
N PHE A 62 20.18 -0.08 20.37
CA PHE A 62 21.38 0.34 19.64
C PHE A 62 22.39 1.15 20.47
N GLY A 63 22.08 1.45 21.74
CA GLY A 63 22.99 2.16 22.63
C GLY A 63 22.31 2.71 23.89
N SER A 64 23.13 3.05 24.90
CA SER A 64 22.69 3.61 26.18
C SER A 64 22.36 5.11 26.12
N GLN A 65 22.69 5.79 25.02
CA GLN A 65 22.33 7.19 24.77
C GLN A 65 21.67 7.28 23.39
N SER A 66 20.37 7.56 23.35
CA SER A 66 19.63 7.71 22.10
C SER A 66 19.82 9.13 21.55
N ASN A 67 20.48 9.26 20.41
CA ASN A 67 20.60 10.53 19.70
C ASN A 67 19.57 10.59 18.54
N SER A 68 19.17 11.81 18.14
CA SER A 68 18.27 12.01 16.99
C SER A 68 18.83 11.42 15.68
N SER A 69 20.17 11.34 15.57
CA SER A 69 20.86 10.73 14.43
C SER A 69 20.59 9.23 14.31
N ASP A 70 20.49 8.51 15.44
CA ASP A 70 20.26 7.06 15.45
C ASP A 70 18.84 6.75 14.95
N PHE A 71 17.86 7.55 15.38
CA PHE A 71 16.49 7.47 14.88
C PHE A 71 16.43 7.68 13.37
N LEU A 72 17.13 8.69 12.84
CA LEU A 72 17.16 8.98 11.41
C LEU A 72 17.82 7.83 10.62
N LEU A 73 18.91 7.26 11.13
CA LEU A 73 19.61 6.14 10.48
C LEU A 73 18.70 4.90 10.41
N ILE A 74 18.06 4.53 11.52
CA ILE A 74 17.11 3.41 11.59
C ILE A 74 15.94 3.68 10.64
N PHE A 75 15.39 4.89 10.65
CA PHE A 75 14.32 5.29 9.74
C PHE A 75 14.70 5.10 8.27
N LEU A 76 15.88 5.56 7.84
CA LEU A 76 16.34 5.40 6.45
C LEU A 76 16.56 3.92 6.10
N PHE A 77 17.03 3.11 7.05
CA PHE A 77 17.21 1.67 6.85
C PHE A 77 15.86 0.94 6.70
N MET A 78 14.88 1.28 7.53
CA MET A 78 13.51 0.76 7.44
C MET A 78 12.84 1.21 6.14
N PHE A 79 12.98 2.47 5.77
CA PHE A 79 12.42 3.01 4.52
C PHE A 79 12.96 2.27 3.29
N LYS A 80 14.29 2.15 3.14
CA LYS A 80 14.88 1.51 1.95
C LYS A 80 14.51 0.04 1.82
N SER A 81 14.43 -0.69 2.94
CA SER A 81 14.12 -2.13 2.95
C SER A 81 12.67 -2.38 2.55
N ILE A 82 11.72 -1.62 3.12
CA ILE A 82 10.31 -1.70 2.75
C ILE A 82 10.12 -1.24 1.29
N ALA A 83 10.76 -0.15 0.87
CA ALA A 83 10.69 0.32 -0.50
C ALA A 83 11.17 -0.73 -1.49
N ALA A 84 12.27 -1.44 -1.21
CA ALA A 84 12.77 -2.52 -2.05
C ALA A 84 11.75 -3.66 -2.19
N VAL A 85 11.14 -4.09 -1.09
CA VAL A 85 10.10 -5.13 -1.09
C VAL A 85 8.87 -4.68 -1.89
N VAL A 86 8.38 -3.46 -1.66
CA VAL A 86 7.20 -2.93 -2.36
C VAL A 86 7.46 -2.79 -3.86
N ILE A 87 8.64 -2.29 -4.26
CA ILE A 87 9.00 -2.17 -5.68
C ILE A 87 9.07 -3.56 -6.32
N TYR A 88 9.72 -4.54 -5.66
CA TYR A 88 9.78 -5.91 -6.16
C TYR A 88 8.39 -6.51 -6.40
N TYR A 89 7.49 -6.39 -5.41
CA TYR A 89 6.11 -6.86 -5.55
C TYR A 89 5.30 -6.06 -6.57
N ALA A 90 5.51 -4.74 -6.68
CA ALA A 90 4.82 -3.89 -7.65
C ALA A 90 5.16 -4.30 -9.08
N PHE A 91 6.45 -4.55 -9.36
CA PHE A 91 6.89 -5.08 -10.65
C PHE A 91 6.37 -6.50 -10.91
N ALA A 92 6.46 -7.41 -9.92
CA ALA A 92 5.96 -8.77 -10.06
C ALA A 92 4.44 -8.83 -10.30
N ALA A 93 3.67 -7.92 -9.70
CA ALA A 93 2.22 -7.88 -9.83
C ALA A 93 1.72 -7.21 -11.13
N GLY A 94 2.59 -6.57 -11.92
CA GLY A 94 2.22 -5.91 -13.18
C GLY A 94 1.10 -4.87 -13.04
N LYS A 95 0.93 -4.27 -11.85
CA LYS A 95 -0.19 -3.36 -11.56
C LYS A 95 0.05 -1.99 -12.20
N ASN A 96 -0.92 -1.55 -13.00
CA ASN A 96 -0.91 -0.21 -13.58
C ASN A 96 -1.33 0.82 -12.55
N PHE A 97 -0.39 1.64 -12.08
CA PHE A 97 -0.66 2.80 -11.21
C PHE A 97 -1.33 3.92 -12.03
N ASN A 98 -2.64 3.79 -12.28
CA ASN A 98 -3.39 4.78 -13.06
C ASN A 98 -4.56 5.37 -12.26
N ARG A 99 -4.62 6.72 -12.18
CA ARG A 99 -5.75 7.45 -11.58
C ARG A 99 -7.08 7.13 -12.24
N ALA A 100 -7.07 6.91 -13.55
CA ALA A 100 -8.29 6.74 -14.34
C ALA A 100 -9.07 5.47 -13.95
N ILE A 101 -8.42 4.47 -13.33
CA ILE A 101 -9.09 3.27 -12.81
C ILE A 101 -9.98 3.61 -11.60
N TRP A 102 -9.58 4.63 -10.82
CA TRP A 102 -10.27 5.03 -9.60
C TRP A 102 -11.33 6.11 -9.81
N ASP A 103 -11.22 6.90 -10.88
CA ASP A 103 -12.09 8.05 -11.15
C ASP A 103 -12.62 8.02 -12.60
N SER A 104 -13.07 6.83 -13.01
CA SER A 104 -13.67 6.67 -14.35
C SER A 104 -15.03 7.39 -14.36
N ASN A 105 -15.08 8.54 -15.04
CA ASN A 105 -16.28 9.35 -15.28
C ASN A 105 -17.33 8.67 -16.18
N TYR A 106 -17.13 7.42 -16.59
CA TYR A 106 -18.13 6.68 -17.35
C TYR A 106 -19.30 6.31 -16.43
N TYR A 107 -20.27 7.22 -16.41
CA TYR A 107 -21.65 6.95 -16.04
C TYR A 107 -22.19 5.82 -16.91
N ASN A 108 -22.77 4.81 -16.26
CA ASN A 108 -23.92 4.10 -16.80
C ASN A 108 -25.02 4.20 -15.74
#